data_AF-A0A9Q9C1R9-F1
#
_entry.id   AF-A0A9Q9C1R9-F1
#
_cell.length_a   1.000
_cell.length_b   1.000
_cell.length_c   1.000
_cell.angle_alpha   90.00
_cell.angle_beta   90.00
_cell.angle_gamma   90.00
#
_symmetry.space_group_name_H-M   'P 1'
#
loop_
_entity.id
_entity.type
_entity.pdbx_description
1 polymer ?
#
loop_
_entity_poly.entity_id
_entity_poly.type
_entity_poly.pdbx_seq_one_letter_code
_entity_poly.pdbx_strand_id
1 'polypeptide(L)'
;MLKELIDEDDFCKKLRMSKEANTKAGFYSLFYILLHDPSLQVLESLLSNYTLQDVVNGLKHLIKFKFDRLTKDAYANILFVVRMMLDYEENIDTLIINLLRHHLVEEVYSMYKDKSRYFSNHPNSLMFLMFFCAQSNSKRDAFEDSNFTTRDFLFTTVREMITNPHFDEYKKKRAKKMSKSASPEYPDFPFASYFSSKQLLQTLLTPTPLNILSSQLSVELEMNIMFILEHEQNFKFHLGLLFRNYIRNEDDACRALRFIVNIPYPQNIARLANSILDKYPSSYLALIYDMLFWNQKEKLNGNLVEYLRGSNNKITAKLDSLQEEWEALRLAMESIKRKQENTVEDVIRMIHGLNFQKYFGLIKEMEKWGTPIVPREMYDRIIGESSEWDGYAQVYLWKIIGFQKIYLGFDVDTPRRIESLEALEGFEIVRNLLSIKKKP
;
A
#
# COMPACT_ATOMS: atom_id res chain seq x y z
N MET A 1 3.32 -29.16 18.66
CA MET A 1 3.66 -28.46 17.40
C MET A 1 2.92 -27.13 17.28
N LEU A 2 1.59 -27.08 17.40
CA LEU A 2 0.81 -25.82 17.50
C LEU A 2 0.48 -25.46 18.95
N LYS A 3 0.42 -24.17 19.27
CA LYS A 3 0.14 -23.60 20.61
C LYS A 3 -1.34 -23.69 21.00
N GLU A 4 -2.27 -23.53 20.06
CA GLU A 4 -3.73 -23.63 20.28
C GLU A 4 -4.45 -24.22 19.04
N LEU A 5 -5.51 -25.01 19.28
CA LEU A 5 -6.20 -25.88 18.30
C LEU A 5 -7.33 -25.22 17.49
N ILE A 6 -7.59 -23.93 17.68
CA ILE A 6 -8.84 -23.26 17.23
C ILE A 6 -8.94 -23.14 15.68
N ASP A 7 -7.88 -23.47 14.94
CA ASP A 7 -7.77 -23.20 13.50
C ASP A 7 -7.01 -24.32 12.75
N GLU A 8 -7.34 -25.58 13.09
CA GLU A 8 -6.80 -26.78 12.44
C GLU A 8 -7.39 -26.91 11.02
N ASP A 9 -6.57 -26.68 10.00
CA ASP A 9 -6.93 -26.97 8.61
C ASP A 9 -6.60 -28.43 8.23
N ASP A 10 -6.97 -28.83 7.01
CA ASP A 10 -6.79 -30.19 6.52
C ASP A 10 -5.31 -30.64 6.54
N PHE A 11 -4.37 -29.74 6.27
CA PHE A 11 -2.93 -30.04 6.34
C PHE A 11 -2.51 -30.33 7.78
N CYS A 12 -2.86 -29.45 8.72
CA CYS A 12 -2.55 -29.64 10.14
C CYS A 12 -3.23 -30.89 10.71
N LYS A 13 -4.47 -31.17 10.29
CA LYS A 13 -5.20 -32.38 10.67
C LYS A 13 -4.51 -33.64 10.19
N LYS A 14 -4.09 -33.71 8.92
CA LYS A 14 -3.34 -34.85 8.37
C LYS A 14 -2.00 -35.06 9.08
N LEU A 15 -1.32 -33.96 9.40
CA LEU A 15 -0.05 -33.97 10.12
C LEU A 15 -0.20 -34.41 11.60
N ARG A 16 -1.35 -34.15 12.22
CA ARG A 16 -1.65 -34.66 13.56
C ARG A 16 -2.08 -36.13 13.51
N MET A 17 -2.96 -36.50 12.58
CA MET A 17 -3.43 -37.88 12.45
C MET A 17 -2.30 -38.85 12.10
N SER A 18 -1.26 -38.42 11.38
CA SER A 18 -0.08 -39.25 11.12
C SER A 18 0.70 -39.61 12.39
N LYS A 19 0.65 -38.78 13.44
CA LYS A 19 1.17 -39.11 14.78
C LYS A 19 0.36 -40.23 15.44
N GLU A 20 -0.97 -40.14 15.35
CA GLU A 20 -1.90 -41.05 16.04
C GLU A 20 -1.96 -42.43 15.37
N ALA A 21 -1.72 -42.52 14.06
CA ALA A 21 -1.82 -43.75 13.28
C ALA A 21 -0.67 -44.76 13.49
N ASN A 22 0.41 -44.41 14.19
CA ASN A 22 1.63 -45.24 14.36
C ASN A 22 2.24 -45.77 13.03
N THR A 23 1.87 -45.21 11.88
CA THR A 23 2.42 -45.58 10.58
C THR A 23 3.70 -44.79 10.33
N LYS A 24 4.85 -45.48 10.25
CA LYS A 24 6.14 -44.89 9.83
C LYS A 24 6.25 -44.59 8.33
N ALA A 25 5.16 -44.77 7.59
CA ALA A 25 5.10 -44.59 6.15
C ALA A 25 4.14 -43.45 5.81
N GLY A 26 4.49 -42.66 4.79
CA GLY A 26 3.68 -41.53 4.32
C GLY A 26 4.31 -40.17 4.60
N PHE A 27 4.09 -39.23 3.69
CA PHE A 27 4.64 -37.87 3.72
C PHE A 27 4.44 -37.19 5.07
N TYR A 28 3.19 -37.12 5.54
CA TYR A 28 2.85 -36.45 6.80
C TYR A 28 3.47 -37.10 8.04
N SER A 29 3.82 -38.39 8.01
CA SER A 29 4.49 -39.04 9.13
C SER A 29 5.97 -38.67 9.17
N LEU A 30 6.67 -38.83 8.03
CA LEU A 30 8.08 -38.44 7.90
C LEU A 30 8.28 -36.93 8.08
N PHE A 31 7.38 -36.11 7.54
CA PHE A 31 7.40 -34.66 7.71
C PHE A 31 7.16 -34.26 9.17
N TYR A 32 6.25 -34.93 9.89
CA TYR A 32 6.07 -34.70 11.33
C TYR A 32 7.33 -35.06 12.13
N ILE A 33 7.97 -36.19 11.81
CA ILE A 33 9.24 -36.60 12.44
C ILE A 33 10.31 -35.54 12.19
N LEU A 34 10.45 -35.05 10.95
CA LEU A 34 11.42 -34.01 10.59
C LEU A 34 11.22 -32.71 11.39
N LEU A 35 9.98 -32.34 11.70
CA LEU A 35 9.66 -31.15 12.50
C LEU A 35 9.97 -31.32 13.99
N HIS A 36 10.22 -32.55 14.46
CA HIS A 36 10.58 -32.88 15.84
C HIS A 36 12.06 -33.25 15.99
N ASP A 37 12.63 -33.91 14.99
CA ASP A 37 14.04 -34.28 14.87
C ASP A 37 14.55 -33.82 13.50
N PRO A 38 15.12 -32.61 13.40
CA PRO A 38 15.51 -32.03 12.13
C PRO A 38 16.90 -32.54 11.70
N SER A 39 17.11 -33.85 11.71
CA SER A 39 18.37 -34.47 11.30
C SER A 39 18.45 -34.62 9.77
N LEU A 40 19.67 -34.54 9.23
CA LEU A 40 19.92 -34.72 7.80
C LEU A 40 19.41 -36.09 7.31
N GLN A 41 19.55 -37.13 8.13
CA GLN A 41 19.08 -38.48 7.82
C GLN A 41 17.56 -38.52 7.59
N VAL A 42 16.77 -37.80 8.41
CA VAL A 42 15.31 -37.75 8.25
C VAL A 42 14.94 -36.94 7.01
N LEU A 43 15.66 -35.84 6.75
CA LEU A 43 15.46 -35.03 5.54
C LEU A 43 15.74 -35.84 4.26
N GLU A 44 16.89 -36.52 4.20
CA GLU A 44 17.26 -37.39 3.07
C GLU A 44 16.26 -38.54 2.88
N SER A 45 15.77 -39.14 3.97
CA SER A 45 14.71 -40.16 3.92
C SER A 45 13.39 -39.60 3.38
N LEU A 46 13.05 -38.35 3.68
CA LEU A 46 11.87 -37.71 3.12
C LEU A 46 12.06 -37.43 1.61
N LEU A 47 13.22 -36.90 1.23
CA LEU A 47 13.56 -36.55 -0.16
C LEU A 47 13.78 -37.78 -1.06
N SER A 48 14.11 -38.94 -0.50
CA SER A 48 14.17 -40.19 -1.27
C SER A 48 12.79 -40.73 -1.64
N ASN A 49 11.75 -40.35 -0.89
CA ASN A 49 10.39 -40.85 -1.05
C ASN A 49 9.42 -39.82 -1.66
N TYR A 50 9.78 -38.54 -1.61
CA TYR A 50 8.95 -37.42 -2.04
C TYR A 50 9.79 -36.36 -2.75
N THR A 51 9.16 -35.55 -3.59
CA THR A 51 9.90 -34.51 -4.31
C THR A 51 10.34 -33.40 -3.36
N LEU A 52 11.44 -32.72 -3.67
CA LEU A 52 11.86 -31.53 -2.94
C LEU A 52 10.72 -30.50 -2.85
N GLN A 53 9.95 -30.35 -3.92
CA GLN A 53 8.82 -29.43 -3.99
C GLN A 53 7.71 -29.78 -2.98
N ASP A 54 7.47 -31.06 -2.68
CA ASP A 54 6.49 -31.48 -1.68
C ASP A 54 6.91 -31.01 -0.28
N VAL A 55 8.20 -31.17 0.04
CA VAL A 55 8.79 -30.72 1.31
C VAL A 55 8.74 -29.19 1.41
N VAL A 56 9.13 -28.49 0.35
CA VAL A 56 9.02 -27.03 0.26
C VAL A 56 7.58 -26.56 0.45
N ASN A 57 6.60 -27.22 -0.17
CA ASN A 57 5.19 -26.86 -0.03
C ASN A 57 4.69 -27.08 1.42
N GLY A 58 5.08 -28.17 2.07
CA GLY A 58 4.76 -28.43 3.47
C GLY A 58 5.32 -27.36 4.41
N LEU A 59 6.61 -27.01 4.24
CA LEU A 59 7.26 -25.96 5.03
C LEU A 59 6.66 -24.60 4.74
N LYS A 60 6.43 -24.27 3.47
CA LYS A 60 5.77 -23.04 3.04
C LYS A 60 4.41 -22.89 3.70
N HIS A 61 3.61 -23.95 3.76
CA HIS A 61 2.30 -23.89 4.41
C HIS A 61 2.43 -23.52 5.89
N LEU A 62 3.32 -24.19 6.63
CA LEU A 62 3.55 -23.91 8.05
C LEU A 62 4.10 -22.51 8.29
N ILE A 63 5.13 -22.10 7.54
CA ILE A 63 5.74 -20.78 7.64
C ILE A 63 4.72 -19.71 7.25
N LYS A 64 3.99 -19.88 6.14
CA LYS A 64 3.09 -18.84 5.65
C LYS A 64 1.86 -18.63 6.54
N PHE A 65 1.28 -19.70 7.09
CA PHE A 65 -0.06 -19.63 7.71
C PHE A 65 -0.08 -19.97 9.20
N LYS A 66 0.92 -20.69 9.74
CA LYS A 66 0.85 -21.24 11.10
C LYS A 66 2.00 -20.82 12.01
N PHE A 67 2.98 -20.09 11.48
CA PHE A 67 4.29 -19.90 12.09
C PHE A 67 4.26 -19.26 13.48
N ASP A 68 3.50 -18.17 13.67
CA ASP A 68 3.34 -17.50 14.97
C ASP A 68 2.73 -18.42 16.04
N ARG A 69 1.98 -19.42 15.59
CA ARG A 69 1.27 -20.38 16.43
C ARG A 69 2.09 -21.65 16.71
N LEU A 70 3.29 -21.78 16.14
CA LEU A 70 4.15 -22.93 16.41
C LEU A 70 4.77 -22.84 17.81
N THR A 71 4.99 -23.99 18.43
CA THR A 71 5.84 -24.12 19.63
C THR A 71 7.26 -23.68 19.33
N LYS A 72 8.00 -23.17 20.32
CA LYS A 72 9.38 -22.70 20.15
C LYS A 72 10.29 -23.75 19.50
N ASP A 73 10.15 -25.02 19.89
CA ASP A 73 10.97 -26.12 19.35
C ASP A 73 10.66 -26.36 17.87
N ALA A 74 9.37 -26.46 17.50
CA ALA A 74 8.96 -26.63 16.11
C ALA A 74 9.41 -25.45 15.22
N TYR A 75 9.35 -24.23 15.76
CA TYR A 75 9.89 -23.04 15.09
C TYR A 75 11.40 -23.17 14.82
N ALA A 76 12.19 -23.52 15.84
CA ALA A 76 13.64 -23.66 15.72
C ALA A 76 14.01 -24.80 14.74
N ASN A 77 13.28 -25.91 14.81
CA ASN A 77 13.46 -27.04 13.92
C ASN A 77 13.15 -26.68 12.46
N ILE A 78 12.09 -25.92 12.18
CA ILE A 78 11.81 -25.43 10.82
C ILE A 78 12.96 -24.58 10.29
N LEU A 79 13.50 -23.67 11.10
CA LEU A 79 14.65 -22.85 10.68
C LEU A 79 15.87 -23.72 10.37
N PHE A 80 16.13 -24.73 11.18
CA PHE A 80 17.23 -25.67 10.95
C PHE A 80 17.03 -26.47 9.67
N VAL A 81 15.81 -26.97 9.43
CA VAL A 81 15.46 -27.68 8.19
C VAL A 81 15.63 -26.79 6.97
N VAL A 82 15.13 -25.55 6.99
CA VAL A 82 15.29 -24.60 5.89
C VAL A 82 16.77 -24.33 5.62
N ARG A 83 17.58 -24.16 6.67
CA ARG A 83 19.03 -23.98 6.54
C ARG A 83 19.73 -25.18 5.89
N MET A 84 19.36 -26.41 6.25
CA MET A 84 19.88 -27.62 5.58
C MET A 84 19.44 -27.68 4.12
N MET A 85 18.19 -27.31 3.83
CA MET A 85 17.66 -27.36 2.47
C MET A 85 18.42 -26.43 1.51
N LEU A 86 19.05 -25.36 1.98
CA LEU A 86 19.85 -24.46 1.13
C LEU A 86 20.99 -25.16 0.38
N ASP A 87 21.45 -26.33 0.85
CA ASP A 87 22.45 -27.15 0.17
C ASP A 87 21.95 -27.82 -1.11
N TYR A 88 20.64 -27.86 -1.34
CA TYR A 88 20.02 -28.46 -2.51
C TYR A 88 19.80 -27.46 -3.66
N GLU A 89 20.14 -26.17 -3.48
CA GLU A 89 20.16 -25.10 -4.52
C GLU A 89 18.89 -24.96 -5.41
N GLU A 90 17.73 -25.48 -4.99
CA GLU A 90 16.50 -25.47 -5.81
C GLU A 90 15.30 -24.85 -5.08
N ASN A 91 14.71 -23.79 -5.65
CA ASN A 91 13.37 -23.24 -5.34
C ASN A 91 13.04 -22.96 -3.86
N ILE A 92 14.03 -22.74 -2.99
CA ILE A 92 13.83 -22.43 -1.55
C ILE A 92 13.52 -20.95 -1.31
N ASP A 93 13.58 -20.12 -2.35
CA ASP A 93 13.36 -18.67 -2.28
C ASP A 93 12.03 -18.30 -1.60
N THR A 94 10.98 -19.08 -1.86
CA THR A 94 9.68 -18.84 -1.25
C THR A 94 9.72 -19.07 0.27
N LEU A 95 10.52 -20.01 0.77
CA LEU A 95 10.68 -20.23 2.22
C LEU A 95 11.42 -19.04 2.84
N ILE A 96 12.54 -18.63 2.24
CA ILE A 96 13.33 -17.48 2.68
C ILE A 96 12.48 -16.21 2.75
N ILE A 97 11.74 -15.91 1.68
CA ILE A 97 10.86 -14.73 1.66
C ILE A 97 9.80 -14.83 2.75
N ASN A 98 9.14 -15.98 2.95
CA ASN A 98 8.14 -16.11 4.01
C ASN A 98 8.75 -16.02 5.42
N LEU A 99 9.99 -16.48 5.65
CA LEU A 99 10.70 -16.25 6.92
C LEU A 99 10.95 -14.76 7.14
N LEU A 100 11.36 -14.03 6.10
CA LEU A 100 11.51 -12.57 6.16
C LEU A 100 10.17 -11.86 6.41
N ARG A 101 9.04 -12.34 5.86
CA ARG A 101 7.70 -11.80 6.18
C ARG A 101 7.34 -11.91 7.67
N HIS A 102 7.96 -12.83 8.39
CA HIS A 102 7.88 -12.95 9.86
C HIS A 102 8.93 -12.13 10.61
N HIS A 103 9.62 -11.22 9.92
CA HIS A 103 10.67 -10.36 10.42
C HIS A 103 11.86 -11.10 11.05
N LEU A 104 12.14 -12.32 10.58
CA LEU A 104 13.30 -13.13 11.00
C LEU A 104 14.59 -12.73 10.29
N VAL A 105 14.95 -11.45 10.40
CA VAL A 105 16.09 -10.88 9.69
C VAL A 105 17.40 -11.48 10.19
N GLU A 106 17.55 -11.69 11.50
CA GLU A 106 18.77 -12.26 12.09
C GLU A 106 19.01 -13.70 11.63
N GLU A 107 17.97 -14.51 11.66
CA GLU A 107 18.03 -15.93 11.31
C GLU A 107 18.36 -16.11 9.84
N VAL A 108 17.67 -15.38 8.96
CA VAL A 108 17.93 -15.44 7.51
C VAL A 108 19.29 -14.85 7.16
N TYR A 109 19.71 -13.77 7.85
CA TYR A 109 21.05 -13.22 7.65
C TYR A 109 22.16 -14.17 8.11
N SER A 110 21.94 -14.95 9.18
CA SER A 110 22.85 -16.04 9.55
C SER A 110 22.92 -17.09 8.44
N MET A 111 21.77 -17.53 7.91
CA MET A 111 21.73 -18.47 6.78
C MET A 111 22.50 -17.94 5.57
N TYR A 112 22.43 -16.64 5.28
CA TYR A 112 23.22 -15.99 4.24
C TYR A 112 24.73 -16.06 4.50
N LYS A 113 25.17 -15.80 5.73
CA LYS A 113 26.59 -15.93 6.10
C LYS A 113 27.10 -17.37 5.94
N ASP A 114 26.28 -18.33 6.31
CA ASP A 114 26.64 -19.75 6.28
C ASP A 114 26.60 -20.35 4.86
N LYS A 115 25.67 -19.88 4.02
CA LYS A 115 25.36 -20.43 2.69
C LYS A 115 25.34 -19.33 1.62
N SER A 116 26.37 -18.48 1.59
CA SER A 116 26.43 -17.30 0.70
C SER A 116 26.30 -17.64 -0.80
N ARG A 117 26.77 -18.82 -1.21
CA ARG A 117 26.66 -19.33 -2.58
C ARG A 117 25.20 -19.42 -3.04
N TYR A 118 24.29 -19.91 -2.19
CA TYR A 118 22.86 -19.98 -2.51
C TYR A 118 22.32 -18.58 -2.84
N PHE A 119 22.50 -17.61 -1.96
CA PHE A 119 21.97 -16.26 -2.18
C PHE A 119 22.59 -15.55 -3.39
N SER A 120 23.85 -15.86 -3.71
CA SER A 120 24.51 -15.34 -4.92
C SER A 120 23.88 -15.90 -6.20
N ASN A 121 23.45 -17.17 -6.18
CA ASN A 121 22.77 -17.82 -7.29
C ASN A 121 21.26 -17.48 -7.35
N HIS A 122 20.68 -17.00 -6.24
CA HIS A 122 19.26 -16.68 -6.09
C HIS A 122 19.05 -15.18 -5.80
N PRO A 123 19.13 -14.31 -6.82
CA PRO A 123 19.14 -12.84 -6.62
C PRO A 123 17.85 -12.31 -6.00
N ASN A 124 16.70 -12.98 -6.19
CA ASN A 124 15.45 -12.59 -5.54
C ASN A 124 15.56 -12.71 -4.01
N SER A 125 16.04 -13.86 -3.51
CA SER A 125 16.21 -14.08 -2.06
C SER A 125 17.18 -13.07 -1.46
N LEU A 126 18.29 -12.79 -2.15
CA LEU A 126 19.25 -11.78 -1.74
C LEU A 126 18.63 -10.38 -1.71
N MET A 127 17.88 -9.98 -2.74
CA MET A 127 17.21 -8.69 -2.80
C MET A 127 16.23 -8.48 -1.64
N PHE A 128 15.40 -9.49 -1.32
CA PHE A 128 14.49 -9.42 -0.17
C PHE A 128 15.28 -9.36 1.14
N LEU A 129 16.32 -10.18 1.32
CA LEU A 129 17.16 -10.10 2.53
C LEU A 129 17.79 -8.71 2.69
N MET A 130 18.39 -8.16 1.64
CA MET A 130 18.98 -6.82 1.66
C MET A 130 17.95 -5.75 2.03
N PHE A 131 16.75 -5.83 1.45
CA PHE A 131 15.66 -4.92 1.76
C PHE A 131 15.28 -4.99 3.25
N PHE A 132 15.08 -6.18 3.80
CA PHE A 132 14.74 -6.35 5.21
C PHE A 132 15.88 -5.92 6.15
N CYS A 133 17.14 -6.16 5.76
CA CYS A 133 18.31 -5.65 6.48
C CYS A 133 18.33 -4.12 6.51
N ALA A 134 18.10 -3.46 5.37
CA ALA A 134 18.06 -1.99 5.27
C ALA A 134 16.94 -1.36 6.13
N GLN A 135 15.87 -2.11 6.39
CA GLN A 135 14.77 -1.70 7.27
C GLN A 135 14.97 -2.11 8.74
N SER A 136 15.96 -2.95 9.03
CA SER A 136 16.27 -3.41 10.39
C SER A 136 17.16 -2.42 11.12
N ASN A 137 17.01 -2.34 12.44
CA ASN A 137 17.90 -1.55 13.29
C ASN A 137 19.24 -2.27 13.57
N SER A 138 19.27 -3.60 13.48
CA SER A 138 20.45 -4.41 13.82
C SER A 138 21.35 -4.74 12.62
N LYS A 139 20.81 -4.68 11.39
CA LYS A 139 21.49 -5.12 10.15
C LYS A 139 21.46 -4.09 9.03
N ARG A 140 21.12 -2.83 9.33
CA ARG A 140 21.03 -1.77 8.32
C ARG A 140 22.27 -1.68 7.45
N ASP A 141 23.43 -1.77 8.11
CA ASP A 141 24.72 -1.52 7.48
C ASP A 141 25.33 -2.79 6.86
N ALA A 142 24.65 -3.94 6.97
CA ALA A 142 25.16 -5.21 6.48
C ALA A 142 25.38 -5.25 4.96
N PHE A 143 24.70 -4.36 4.23
CA PHE A 143 24.73 -4.25 2.77
C PHE A 143 24.93 -2.79 2.31
N GLU A 144 25.57 -1.95 3.12
CA GLU A 144 25.75 -0.52 2.81
C GLU A 144 26.47 -0.26 1.48
N ASP A 145 27.40 -1.14 1.08
CA ASP A 145 28.14 -1.06 -0.19
C ASP A 145 27.39 -1.69 -1.38
N SER A 146 26.16 -2.18 -1.17
CA SER A 146 25.40 -2.86 -2.21
C SER A 146 24.59 -1.88 -3.07
N ASN A 147 24.36 -2.25 -4.33
CA ASN A 147 23.54 -1.46 -5.25
C ASN A 147 22.05 -1.53 -4.86
N PHE A 148 21.60 -0.65 -3.98
CA PHE A 148 20.18 -0.52 -3.66
C PHE A 148 19.39 -0.09 -4.89
N THR A 149 18.37 -0.86 -5.23
CA THR A 149 17.66 -0.72 -6.50
C THR A 149 16.37 0.07 -6.40
N THR A 150 15.78 0.24 -5.21
CA THR A 150 14.46 0.85 -5.05
C THR A 150 14.37 1.78 -3.83
N ARG A 151 13.50 2.78 -3.91
CA ARG A 151 13.42 3.89 -2.95
C ARG A 151 13.13 3.49 -1.52
N ASP A 152 12.35 2.42 -1.31
CA ASP A 152 11.98 2.01 0.04
C ASP A 152 13.16 1.37 0.80
N PHE A 153 14.27 0.99 0.14
CA PHE A 153 15.51 0.64 0.86
C PHE A 153 15.97 1.77 1.78
N LEU A 154 15.70 3.02 1.39
CA LEU A 154 16.11 4.21 2.11
C LEU A 154 15.00 4.79 2.99
N PHE A 155 13.83 4.13 3.06
CA PHE A 155 12.66 4.64 3.79
C PHE A 155 12.98 4.94 5.25
N THR A 156 13.58 3.99 5.98
CA THR A 156 13.92 4.18 7.39
C THR A 156 14.94 5.32 7.59
N THR A 157 15.96 5.40 6.74
CA THR A 157 16.97 6.47 6.76
C THR A 157 16.33 7.84 6.53
N VAL A 158 15.50 7.97 5.49
CA VAL A 158 14.79 9.22 5.19
C VAL A 158 13.82 9.58 6.33
N ARG A 159 13.10 8.60 6.87
CA ARG A 159 12.20 8.80 7.99
C ARG A 159 12.92 9.38 9.20
N GLU A 160 14.02 8.76 9.61
CA GLU A 160 14.83 9.24 10.73
C GLU A 160 15.41 10.62 10.48
N MET A 161 15.83 10.91 9.25
CA MET A 161 16.33 12.25 8.88
C MET A 161 15.25 13.34 8.98
N ILE A 162 14.01 13.03 8.60
CA ILE A 162 12.88 13.97 8.64
C ILE A 162 12.35 14.13 10.07
N THR A 163 12.31 13.04 10.85
CA THR A 163 11.78 13.07 12.22
C THR A 163 12.83 13.48 13.25
N ASN A 164 14.09 13.70 12.84
CA ASN A 164 15.16 14.12 13.74
C ASN A 164 14.83 15.49 14.39
N PRO A 165 14.88 15.63 15.73
CA PRO A 165 14.66 16.92 16.40
C PRO A 165 15.61 18.04 15.95
N HIS A 166 16.80 17.71 15.46
CA HIS A 166 17.78 18.66 14.93
C HIS A 166 17.54 19.02 13.46
N PHE A 167 16.53 18.45 12.82
CA PHE A 167 16.17 18.76 11.44
C PHE A 167 15.88 20.26 11.26
N ASP A 168 15.25 20.91 12.24
CA ASP A 168 15.00 22.35 12.21
C ASP A 168 16.30 23.19 12.30
N GLU A 169 17.33 22.68 12.97
CA GLU A 169 18.63 23.33 13.01
C GLU A 169 19.36 23.20 11.67
N TYR A 170 19.20 22.04 11.01
CA TYR A 170 19.66 21.81 9.64
C TYR A 170 18.94 22.73 8.63
N LYS A 171 17.62 22.91 8.75
CA LYS A 171 16.84 23.88 7.95
C LYS A 171 17.41 25.30 8.06
N LYS A 172 17.68 25.78 9.28
CA LYS A 172 18.22 27.13 9.53
C LYS A 172 19.63 27.33 8.95
N LYS A 173 20.47 26.30 8.93
CA LYS A 173 21.81 26.35 8.32
C LYS A 173 21.76 26.40 6.78
N ARG A 174 20.76 25.75 6.16
CA ARG A 174 20.58 25.72 4.68
C ARG A 174 19.96 27.00 4.12
N ALA A 175 19.04 27.65 4.85
CA ALA A 175 18.52 28.97 4.45
C ALA A 175 19.64 30.02 4.25
N LYS A 176 20.79 29.82 4.92
CA LYS A 176 22.00 30.65 4.76
C LYS A 176 22.93 30.21 3.61
N LYS A 177 22.66 29.08 2.97
CA LYS A 177 23.52 28.41 1.99
C LYS A 177 22.73 28.00 0.74
N MET A 178 21.93 28.89 0.18
CA MET A 178 21.43 28.73 -1.19
C MET A 178 22.44 29.32 -2.17
N SER A 179 23.46 28.53 -2.52
CA SER A 179 24.28 28.76 -3.71
C SER A 179 23.82 27.80 -4.81
N LYS A 180 23.53 28.38 -5.98
CA LYS A 180 23.11 27.73 -7.23
C LYS A 180 24.00 26.52 -7.57
N SER A 181 23.48 25.31 -7.43
CA SER A 181 23.89 24.17 -8.27
C SER A 181 22.72 23.20 -8.39
N ALA A 182 21.72 23.59 -9.18
CA ALA A 182 20.67 22.68 -9.63
C ALA A 182 21.24 21.88 -10.82
N SER A 183 21.23 20.55 -10.74
CA SER A 183 21.17 19.77 -11.97
C SER A 183 19.75 19.91 -12.53
N PRO A 184 19.56 19.99 -13.86
CA PRO A 184 18.25 20.21 -14.46
C PRO A 184 17.33 18.98 -14.40
N GLU A 185 17.81 17.82 -13.95
CA GLU A 185 17.07 16.56 -14.04
C GLU A 185 16.22 16.24 -12.80
N TYR A 186 16.57 16.78 -11.63
CA TYR A 186 15.92 16.40 -10.36
C TYR A 186 15.52 17.61 -9.52
N PRO A 187 14.30 17.62 -8.95
CA PRO A 187 13.86 18.68 -8.05
C PRO A 187 14.68 18.72 -6.76
N ASP A 188 14.88 19.91 -6.20
CA ASP A 188 15.62 20.11 -4.96
C ASP A 188 14.88 19.51 -3.74
N PHE A 189 15.60 18.77 -2.89
CA PHE A 189 15.10 18.28 -1.58
C PHE A 189 16.20 18.28 -0.49
N PRO A 190 15.84 18.22 0.82
CA PRO A 190 16.75 18.51 1.95
C PRO A 190 17.97 17.61 2.13
N PHE A 191 18.09 16.52 1.38
CA PHE A 191 19.18 15.55 1.53
C PHE A 191 19.80 15.15 0.19
N ALA A 192 19.47 15.85 -0.91
CA ALA A 192 19.95 15.50 -2.24
C ALA A 192 21.49 15.41 -2.28
N SER A 193 22.20 16.35 -1.67
CA SER A 193 23.67 16.32 -1.59
C SER A 193 24.20 15.12 -0.81
N TYR A 194 23.55 14.75 0.30
CA TYR A 194 23.91 13.55 1.08
C TYR A 194 23.76 12.29 0.25
N PHE A 195 22.60 12.08 -0.39
CA PHE A 195 22.34 10.90 -1.19
C PHE A 195 23.18 10.87 -2.48
N SER A 196 23.44 12.01 -3.11
CA SER A 196 24.37 12.12 -4.24
C SER A 196 25.79 11.76 -3.85
N SER A 197 26.28 12.22 -2.69
CA SER A 197 27.62 11.89 -2.21
C SER A 197 27.81 10.40 -1.95
N LYS A 198 26.72 9.69 -1.65
CA LYS A 198 26.68 8.24 -1.46
C LYS A 198 26.25 7.45 -2.71
N GLN A 199 26.05 8.10 -3.86
CA GLN A 199 25.55 7.47 -5.10
C GLN A 199 24.17 6.80 -4.96
N LEU A 200 23.36 7.24 -3.99
CA LEU A 200 22.04 6.68 -3.65
C LEU A 200 20.86 7.49 -4.21
N LEU A 201 21.14 8.59 -4.93
CA LEU A 201 20.08 9.46 -5.45
C LEU A 201 19.15 8.70 -6.42
N GLN A 202 19.72 7.86 -7.30
CA GLN A 202 18.93 7.07 -8.25
C GLN A 202 18.02 6.05 -7.56
N THR A 203 18.45 5.51 -6.42
CA THR A 203 17.64 4.60 -5.59
C THR A 203 16.35 5.28 -5.14
N LEU A 204 16.42 6.52 -4.63
CA LEU A 204 15.23 7.30 -4.20
C LEU A 204 14.24 7.54 -5.33
N LEU A 205 14.75 7.68 -6.55
CA LEU A 205 13.94 7.92 -7.74
C LEU A 205 13.41 6.63 -8.37
N THR A 206 13.79 5.45 -7.88
CA THR A 206 13.31 4.19 -8.45
C THR A 206 12.13 3.65 -7.64
N PRO A 207 10.92 3.55 -8.21
CA PRO A 207 9.73 3.05 -7.50
C PRO A 207 9.93 1.65 -6.94
N THR A 208 9.35 1.39 -5.76
CA THR A 208 9.41 0.07 -5.14
C THR A 208 8.30 -0.84 -5.66
N PRO A 209 8.62 -2.04 -6.18
CA PRO A 209 7.62 -3.03 -6.56
C PRO A 209 6.68 -3.44 -5.42
N LEU A 210 5.39 -3.65 -5.74
CA LEU A 210 4.35 -4.00 -4.76
C LEU A 210 4.65 -5.31 -4.01
N ASN A 211 5.30 -6.29 -4.64
CA ASN A 211 5.68 -7.55 -3.98
C ASN A 211 6.69 -7.33 -2.84
N ILE A 212 7.59 -6.35 -2.95
CA ILE A 212 8.50 -5.97 -1.87
C ILE A 212 7.72 -5.33 -0.72
N LEU A 213 6.81 -4.39 -1.03
CA LEU A 213 5.97 -3.74 -0.02
C LEU A 213 5.04 -4.74 0.69
N SER A 214 4.38 -5.62 -0.06
CA SER A 214 3.52 -6.71 0.45
C SER A 214 4.31 -7.65 1.38
N SER A 215 5.58 -7.92 1.07
CA SER A 215 6.39 -8.79 1.93
C SER A 215 6.63 -8.22 3.34
N GLN A 216 6.54 -6.91 3.53
CA GLN A 216 6.66 -6.31 4.87
C GLN A 216 5.48 -6.61 5.79
N LEU A 217 4.42 -7.21 5.26
CA LEU A 217 3.24 -7.59 6.02
C LEU A 217 3.19 -9.10 6.21
N SER A 218 2.69 -9.53 7.37
CA SER A 218 2.22 -10.91 7.50
C SER A 218 1.05 -11.16 6.55
N VAL A 219 0.84 -12.41 6.17
CA VAL A 219 -0.26 -12.78 5.27
C VAL A 219 -1.62 -12.45 5.87
N GLU A 220 -1.78 -12.68 7.17
CA GLU A 220 -3.01 -12.33 7.89
C GLU A 220 -3.24 -10.81 7.87
N LEU A 221 -2.22 -9.99 8.12
CA LEU A 221 -2.33 -8.53 8.07
C LEU A 221 -2.70 -8.05 6.66
N GLU A 222 -2.03 -8.55 5.63
CA GLU A 222 -2.32 -8.24 4.23
C GLU A 222 -3.79 -8.57 3.89
N MET A 223 -4.26 -9.77 4.22
CA MET A 223 -5.64 -10.18 3.98
C MET A 223 -6.66 -9.32 4.74
N ASN A 224 -6.37 -8.96 6.00
CA ASN A 224 -7.28 -8.12 6.80
C ASN A 224 -7.32 -6.68 6.26
N ILE A 225 -6.19 -6.13 5.80
CA ILE A 225 -6.17 -4.83 5.11
C ILE A 225 -7.01 -4.90 3.84
N MET A 226 -6.78 -5.89 2.98
CA MET A 226 -7.54 -6.06 1.73
C MET A 226 -9.04 -6.19 2.00
N PHE A 227 -9.42 -7.00 2.99
CA PHE A 227 -10.82 -7.16 3.39
C PHE A 227 -11.46 -5.82 3.80
N ILE A 228 -10.80 -5.03 4.64
CA ILE A 228 -11.30 -3.71 5.08
C ILE A 228 -11.38 -2.72 3.91
N LEU A 229 -10.41 -2.78 2.99
CA LEU A 229 -10.38 -1.91 1.82
C LEU A 229 -11.52 -2.18 0.85
N GLU A 230 -11.97 -3.45 0.74
CA GLU A 230 -13.03 -3.90 -0.16
C GLU A 230 -14.44 -3.87 0.46
N HIS A 231 -14.57 -3.97 1.80
CA HIS A 231 -15.86 -4.12 2.48
C HIS A 231 -16.13 -2.98 3.47
N GLU A 232 -17.28 -2.31 3.34
CA GLU A 232 -17.69 -1.23 4.28
C GLU A 232 -18.36 -1.75 5.57
N GLN A 233 -18.88 -2.98 5.55
CA GLN A 233 -19.64 -3.55 6.67
C GLN A 233 -18.75 -3.73 7.90
N ASN A 234 -19.28 -3.38 9.08
CA ASN A 234 -18.60 -3.56 10.37
C ASN A 234 -17.18 -2.95 10.44
N PHE A 235 -16.89 -1.91 9.66
CA PHE A 235 -15.57 -1.28 9.57
C PHE A 235 -14.90 -1.03 10.93
N LYS A 236 -15.65 -0.48 11.92
CA LYS A 236 -15.11 -0.20 13.26
C LYS A 236 -14.65 -1.46 14.00
N PHE A 237 -15.38 -2.56 13.85
CA PHE A 237 -15.03 -3.84 14.47
C PHE A 237 -13.76 -4.41 13.84
N HIS A 238 -13.71 -4.48 12.51
CA HIS A 238 -12.54 -5.00 11.80
C HIS A 238 -11.30 -4.13 12.01
N LEU A 239 -11.45 -2.80 12.03
CA LEU A 239 -10.39 -1.87 12.41
C LEU A 239 -9.89 -2.10 13.84
N GLY A 240 -10.81 -2.35 14.78
CA GLY A 240 -10.47 -2.70 16.17
C GLY A 240 -9.62 -3.97 16.25
N LEU A 241 -9.97 -5.01 15.49
CA LEU A 241 -9.18 -6.24 15.38
C LEU A 241 -7.81 -5.97 14.74
N LEU A 242 -7.76 -5.17 13.67
CA LEU A 242 -6.53 -4.80 12.97
C LEU A 242 -5.51 -4.17 13.92
N PHE A 243 -5.96 -3.19 14.72
CA PHE A 243 -5.13 -2.50 15.70
C PHE A 243 -4.78 -3.33 16.93
N ARG A 244 -5.64 -4.26 17.32
CA ARG A 244 -5.38 -5.13 18.47
C ARG A 244 -4.35 -6.20 18.12
N ASN A 245 -4.47 -6.79 16.94
CA ASN A 245 -3.75 -8.01 16.60
C ASN A 245 -2.49 -7.74 15.77
N TYR A 246 -2.50 -6.73 14.88
CA TYR A 246 -1.46 -6.60 13.85
C TYR A 246 -0.73 -5.26 13.85
N ILE A 247 -1.44 -4.12 13.92
CA ILE A 247 -0.79 -2.79 13.88
C ILE A 247 -0.62 -2.25 15.30
N ARG A 248 0.53 -2.55 15.91
CA ARG A 248 0.78 -2.35 17.36
C ARG A 248 1.66 -1.14 17.66
N ASN A 249 2.41 -0.68 16.66
CA ASN A 249 3.34 0.45 16.77
C ASN A 249 3.40 1.26 15.46
N GLU A 250 4.22 2.31 15.47
CA GLU A 250 4.42 3.22 14.33
C GLU A 250 5.08 2.54 13.12
N ASP A 251 5.96 1.57 13.33
CA ASP A 251 6.62 0.83 12.26
C ASP A 251 5.61 -0.04 11.51
N ASP A 252 4.75 -0.77 12.24
CA ASP A 252 3.67 -1.56 11.66
C ASP A 252 2.73 -0.66 10.85
N ALA A 253 2.42 0.53 11.39
CA ALA A 253 1.57 1.52 10.72
C ALA A 253 2.23 2.02 9.42
N CYS A 254 3.53 2.32 9.43
CA CYS A 254 4.25 2.74 8.23
C CYS A 254 4.22 1.66 7.14
N ARG A 255 4.51 0.40 7.49
CA ARG A 255 4.46 -0.74 6.55
C ARG A 255 3.06 -0.92 5.96
N ALA A 256 2.03 -0.88 6.81
CA ALA A 256 0.64 -0.95 6.37
C ALA A 256 0.30 0.19 5.41
N LEU A 257 0.66 1.44 5.74
CA LEU A 257 0.39 2.59 4.89
C LEU A 257 1.16 2.54 3.56
N ARG A 258 2.45 2.13 3.56
CA ARG A 258 3.24 1.93 2.34
C ARG A 258 2.58 0.90 1.42
N PHE A 259 2.05 -0.18 1.98
CA PHE A 259 1.29 -1.17 1.22
C PHE A 259 -0.03 -0.61 0.69
N ILE A 260 -0.85 -0.01 1.57
CA ILE A 260 -2.19 0.50 1.25
C ILE A 260 -2.17 1.51 0.11
N VAL A 261 -1.23 2.46 0.11
CA VAL A 261 -1.16 3.46 -0.97
C VAL A 261 -0.77 2.86 -2.31
N ASN A 262 -0.26 1.64 -2.34
CA ASN A 262 0.17 0.96 -3.56
C ASN A 262 -0.85 -0.04 -4.13
N ILE A 263 -1.99 -0.26 -3.47
CA ILE A 263 -3.05 -1.20 -3.91
C ILE A 263 -4.07 -0.48 -4.80
N PRO A 264 -4.26 -0.84 -6.07
CA PRO A 264 -5.14 -0.10 -6.99
C PRO A 264 -6.63 -0.20 -6.64
N TYR A 265 -7.33 0.94 -6.67
CA TYR A 265 -8.79 1.12 -6.59
C TYR A 265 -9.55 0.60 -5.34
N PRO A 266 -9.10 0.81 -4.08
CA PRO A 266 -9.85 0.38 -2.90
C PRO A 266 -10.85 1.44 -2.40
N GLN A 267 -12.10 1.03 -2.17
CA GLN A 267 -13.21 1.92 -1.76
C GLN A 267 -12.98 2.65 -0.43
N ASN A 268 -12.25 2.02 0.51
CA ASN A 268 -12.10 2.51 1.88
C ASN A 268 -10.74 3.11 2.22
N ILE A 269 -9.88 3.41 1.23
CA ILE A 269 -8.51 3.82 1.49
C ILE A 269 -8.40 5.02 2.43
N ALA A 270 -9.17 6.08 2.17
CA ALA A 270 -9.10 7.30 2.98
C ALA A 270 -9.53 7.06 4.42
N ARG A 271 -10.54 6.21 4.62
CA ARG A 271 -11.05 5.88 5.95
C ARG A 271 -10.03 5.05 6.74
N LEU A 272 -9.41 4.05 6.11
CA LEU A 272 -8.39 3.22 6.74
C LEU A 272 -7.12 4.04 7.03
N ALA A 273 -6.62 4.79 6.05
CA ALA A 273 -5.44 5.64 6.21
C ALA A 273 -5.62 6.66 7.34
N ASN A 274 -6.74 7.39 7.36
CA ASN A 274 -7.05 8.33 8.44
C ASN A 274 -7.14 7.65 9.81
N SER A 275 -7.73 6.45 9.87
CA SER A 275 -7.84 5.71 11.13
C SER A 275 -6.48 5.27 11.65
N ILE A 276 -5.56 4.86 10.76
CA ILE A 276 -4.18 4.53 11.13
C ILE A 276 -3.46 5.78 11.62
N LEU A 277 -3.60 6.91 10.91
CA LEU A 277 -2.98 8.17 11.30
C LEU A 277 -3.51 8.76 12.61
N ASP A 278 -4.77 8.49 12.96
CA ASP A 278 -5.33 8.91 14.26
C ASP A 278 -4.60 8.24 15.42
N LYS A 279 -4.21 6.98 15.23
CA LYS A 279 -3.51 6.22 16.24
C LYS A 279 -1.98 6.43 16.16
N TYR A 280 -1.46 6.64 14.95
CA TYR A 280 -0.03 6.71 14.63
C TYR A 280 0.26 7.93 13.73
N PRO A 281 0.25 9.16 14.25
CA PRO A 281 0.31 10.37 13.42
C PRO A 281 1.65 10.60 12.70
N SER A 282 2.72 9.97 13.17
CA SER A 282 4.08 10.13 12.61
C SER A 282 4.28 9.30 11.33
N SER A 283 3.40 8.34 11.08
CA SER A 283 3.43 7.41 9.95
C SER A 283 2.95 8.06 8.65
N TYR A 284 2.51 9.31 8.69
CA TYR A 284 2.13 10.11 7.52
C TYR A 284 3.18 10.13 6.42
N LEU A 285 4.46 10.02 6.78
CA LEU A 285 5.56 9.98 5.81
C LEU A 285 5.40 8.82 4.83
N ALA A 286 4.91 7.67 5.29
CA ALA A 286 4.67 6.50 4.44
C ALA A 286 3.69 6.79 3.30
N LEU A 287 2.68 7.63 3.55
CA LEU A 287 1.69 8.00 2.54
C LEU A 287 2.30 8.86 1.43
N ILE A 288 3.11 9.85 1.82
CA ILE A 288 3.62 10.87 0.91
C ILE A 288 4.99 10.54 0.33
N TYR A 289 5.60 9.44 0.76
CA TYR A 289 6.99 9.08 0.42
C TYR A 289 7.24 9.10 -1.09
N ASP A 290 6.32 8.56 -1.88
CA ASP A 290 6.47 8.51 -3.34
C ASP A 290 6.42 9.89 -3.99
N MET A 291 5.74 10.86 -3.37
CA MET A 291 5.66 12.24 -3.86
C MET A 291 6.91 13.04 -3.54
N LEU A 292 7.58 12.75 -2.42
CA LEU A 292 8.81 13.43 -2.02
C LEU A 292 9.95 13.21 -3.03
N PHE A 293 9.88 12.11 -3.78
CA PHE A 293 10.87 11.72 -4.79
C PHE A 293 10.24 11.56 -6.17
N TRP A 294 9.08 12.18 -6.40
CA TRP A 294 8.38 12.11 -7.67
C TRP A 294 9.15 12.86 -8.77
N ASN A 295 9.12 12.30 -9.98
CA ASN A 295 9.57 12.95 -11.20
C ASN A 295 8.47 12.95 -12.26
N GLN A 296 8.57 13.85 -13.24
CA GLN A 296 7.51 14.03 -14.25
C GLN A 296 7.27 12.80 -15.14
N LYS A 297 8.20 11.85 -15.20
CA LYS A 297 8.05 10.60 -15.96
C LYS A 297 7.24 9.55 -15.19
N GLU A 298 7.12 9.69 -13.87
CA GLU A 298 6.40 8.75 -13.02
C GLU A 298 4.90 9.04 -12.95
N LYS A 299 4.10 7.98 -13.01
CA LYS A 299 2.68 8.06 -12.69
C LYS A 299 2.53 7.96 -11.17
N LEU A 300 2.02 9.02 -10.54
CA LEU A 300 1.62 8.98 -9.14
C LEU A 300 0.55 7.90 -8.92
N ASN A 301 0.60 7.27 -7.76
CA ASN A 301 -0.36 6.24 -7.40
C ASN A 301 -1.77 6.83 -7.31
N GLY A 302 -2.72 6.26 -8.07
CA GLY A 302 -4.10 6.75 -8.14
C GLY A 302 -4.77 6.88 -6.78
N ASN A 303 -4.52 5.98 -5.84
CA ASN A 303 -5.19 6.01 -4.53
C ASN A 303 -4.57 7.02 -3.58
N LEU A 304 -3.25 7.24 -3.67
CA LEU A 304 -2.61 8.37 -3.00
C LEU A 304 -3.23 9.67 -3.51
N VAL A 305 -3.40 9.78 -4.82
CA VAL A 305 -4.07 10.94 -5.44
C VAL A 305 -5.51 11.08 -4.95
N GLU A 306 -6.30 10.00 -4.88
CA GLU A 306 -7.67 10.02 -4.34
C GLU A 306 -7.73 10.40 -2.87
N TYR A 307 -6.84 9.85 -2.04
CA TYR A 307 -6.75 10.21 -0.63
C TYR A 307 -6.47 11.70 -0.47
N LEU A 308 -5.51 12.24 -1.23
CA LEU A 308 -5.14 13.65 -1.20
C LEU A 308 -6.22 14.57 -1.79
N ARG A 309 -7.05 14.07 -2.71
CA ARG A 309 -8.24 14.78 -3.22
C ARG A 309 -9.33 14.91 -2.17
N GLY A 310 -9.41 13.98 -1.22
CA GLY A 310 -10.44 13.98 -0.19
C GLY A 310 -10.36 15.21 0.71
N SER A 311 -11.49 15.88 0.90
CA SER A 311 -11.68 17.02 1.82
C SER A 311 -11.37 16.69 3.29
N ASN A 312 -11.24 15.41 3.62
CA ASN A 312 -10.97 14.88 4.96
C ASN A 312 -9.58 14.24 5.10
N ASN A 313 -8.60 14.56 4.25
CA ASN A 313 -7.24 14.03 4.43
C ASN A 313 -6.55 14.71 5.62
N LYS A 314 -6.02 13.93 6.56
CA LYS A 314 -5.48 14.46 7.84
C LYS A 314 -4.09 15.04 7.74
N ILE A 315 -3.47 14.96 6.56
CA ILE A 315 -2.07 15.33 6.37
C ILE A 315 -1.91 16.69 5.69
N THR A 316 -3.00 17.40 5.37
CA THR A 316 -2.95 18.68 4.63
C THR A 316 -1.99 19.69 5.26
N ALA A 317 -2.09 19.95 6.57
CA ALA A 317 -1.21 20.90 7.23
C ALA A 317 0.28 20.49 7.17
N LYS A 318 0.58 19.18 7.22
CA LYS A 318 1.95 18.67 7.07
C LYS A 318 2.44 18.82 5.64
N LEU A 319 1.56 18.60 4.66
CA LEU A 319 1.87 18.76 3.25
C LEU A 319 2.15 20.21 2.89
N ASP A 320 1.38 21.17 3.40
CA ASP A 320 1.58 22.58 3.10
C ASP A 320 2.94 23.05 3.61
N SER A 321 3.28 22.70 4.86
CA SER A 321 4.61 22.98 5.43
C SER A 321 5.75 22.32 4.64
N LEU A 322 5.57 21.10 4.13
CA LEU A 322 6.60 20.42 3.33
C LEU A 322 6.69 20.94 1.89
N GLN A 323 5.58 21.37 1.27
CA GLN A 323 5.56 21.89 -0.10
C GLN A 323 6.38 23.19 -0.24
N GLU A 324 6.40 24.03 0.79
CA GLU A 324 7.26 25.22 0.84
C GLU A 324 8.75 24.87 0.76
N GLU A 325 9.12 23.67 1.20
CA GLU A 325 10.50 23.23 1.34
C GLU A 325 10.94 22.25 0.23
N TRP A 326 10.02 21.52 -0.38
CA TRP A 326 10.30 20.34 -1.21
C TRP A 326 9.69 20.52 -2.59
N GLU A 327 10.53 20.86 -3.56
CA GLU A 327 10.10 21.15 -4.93
C GLU A 327 9.42 19.94 -5.58
N ALA A 328 9.91 18.72 -5.32
CA ALA A 328 9.31 17.49 -5.83
C ALA A 328 7.86 17.33 -5.37
N LEU A 329 7.62 17.56 -4.08
CA LEU A 329 6.29 17.47 -3.48
C LEU A 329 5.38 18.55 -4.03
N ARG A 330 5.89 19.79 -4.17
CA ARG A 330 5.15 20.91 -4.76
C ARG A 330 4.73 20.59 -6.20
N LEU A 331 5.66 20.13 -7.04
CA LEU A 331 5.38 19.75 -8.43
C LEU A 331 4.42 18.56 -8.53
N ALA A 332 4.54 17.56 -7.65
CA ALA A 332 3.60 16.44 -7.58
C ALA A 332 2.19 16.93 -7.22
N MET A 333 2.08 17.81 -6.22
CA MET A 333 0.81 18.42 -5.81
C MET A 333 0.21 19.31 -6.90
N GLU A 334 1.03 20.09 -7.61
CA GLU A 334 0.58 20.84 -8.80
C GLU A 334 0.12 19.92 -9.92
N SER A 335 0.81 18.79 -10.18
CA SER A 335 0.39 17.81 -11.18
C SER A 335 -0.95 17.17 -10.81
N ILE A 336 -1.14 16.87 -9.52
CA ILE A 336 -2.42 16.40 -9.00
C ILE A 336 -3.51 17.47 -9.23
N LYS A 337 -3.24 18.74 -8.90
CA LYS A 337 -4.16 19.87 -9.11
C LYS A 337 -4.47 20.14 -10.59
N ARG A 338 -3.49 20.09 -11.49
CA ARG A 338 -3.72 20.24 -12.94
C ARG A 338 -4.53 19.07 -13.51
N LYS A 339 -4.36 17.85 -12.96
CA LYS A 339 -5.23 16.71 -13.26
C LYS A 339 -6.59 16.77 -12.54
N GLN A 340 -6.79 17.72 -11.62
CA GLN A 340 -8.07 18.02 -10.96
C GLN A 340 -8.86 19.10 -11.70
N GLU A 341 -8.21 19.91 -12.53
CA GLU A 341 -8.90 20.70 -13.55
C GLU A 341 -9.48 19.70 -14.55
N ASN A 342 -10.62 19.10 -14.21
CA ASN A 342 -11.44 18.39 -15.18
C ASN A 342 -11.63 19.37 -16.33
N THR A 343 -11.07 19.05 -17.49
CA THR A 343 -11.41 19.84 -18.66
C THR A 343 -12.91 19.68 -18.91
N VAL A 344 -13.54 20.66 -19.53
CA VAL A 344 -14.96 20.56 -19.87
C VAL A 344 -15.18 19.26 -20.67
N GLU A 345 -14.26 18.94 -21.55
CA GLU A 345 -14.23 17.74 -22.37
C GLU A 345 -14.16 16.43 -21.56
N ASP A 346 -13.51 16.42 -20.40
CA ASP A 346 -13.45 15.26 -19.52
C ASP A 346 -14.77 15.04 -18.77
N VAL A 347 -15.39 16.12 -18.28
CA VAL A 347 -16.71 16.05 -17.62
C VAL A 347 -17.76 15.57 -18.62
N ILE A 348 -17.74 16.09 -19.83
CA ILE A 348 -18.65 15.68 -20.92
C ILE A 348 -18.49 14.19 -21.20
N ARG A 349 -17.25 13.73 -21.43
CA ARG A 349 -16.98 12.31 -21.71
C ARG A 349 -17.42 11.39 -20.57
N MET A 350 -17.23 11.82 -19.32
CA MET A 350 -17.71 11.10 -18.16
C MET A 350 -19.23 10.96 -18.20
N ILE A 351 -19.98 12.04 -18.45
CA ILE A 351 -21.45 12.03 -18.47
C ILE A 351 -21.98 11.13 -19.59
N HIS A 352 -21.43 11.21 -20.80
CA HIS A 352 -21.80 10.31 -21.90
C HIS A 352 -21.50 8.84 -21.59
N GLY A 353 -20.51 8.54 -20.75
CA GLY A 353 -20.14 7.19 -20.35
C GLY A 353 -20.89 6.63 -19.14
N LEU A 354 -21.88 7.36 -18.61
CA LEU A 354 -22.63 6.94 -17.43
C LEU A 354 -23.60 5.81 -17.72
N ASN A 355 -23.78 4.98 -16.70
CA ASN A 355 -24.88 4.05 -16.58
C ASN A 355 -25.43 4.16 -15.15
N PHE A 356 -26.52 3.46 -14.86
CA PHE A 356 -27.19 3.60 -13.56
C PHE A 356 -26.27 3.30 -12.37
N GLN A 357 -25.42 2.27 -12.47
CA GLN A 357 -24.48 1.91 -11.41
C GLN A 357 -23.40 2.98 -11.19
N LYS A 358 -22.75 3.44 -12.27
CA LYS A 358 -21.71 4.47 -12.21
C LYS A 358 -22.26 5.78 -11.66
N TYR A 359 -23.43 6.18 -12.15
CA TYR A 359 -24.12 7.38 -11.69
C TYR A 359 -24.43 7.31 -10.18
N PHE A 360 -25.03 6.21 -9.72
CA PHE A 360 -25.37 6.08 -8.30
C PHE A 360 -24.12 6.09 -7.40
N GLY A 361 -23.01 5.48 -7.86
CA GLY A 361 -21.71 5.58 -7.20
C GLY A 361 -21.23 7.03 -7.06
N LEU A 362 -21.25 7.80 -8.15
CA LEU A 362 -20.86 9.23 -8.12
C LEU A 362 -21.72 10.05 -7.15
N ILE A 363 -23.03 9.84 -7.13
CA ILE A 363 -23.92 10.54 -6.20
C ILE A 363 -23.59 10.20 -4.74
N LYS A 364 -23.33 8.92 -4.44
CA LYS A 364 -22.95 8.48 -3.08
C LYS A 364 -21.61 9.04 -2.64
N GLU A 365 -20.64 9.11 -3.55
CA GLU A 365 -19.35 9.75 -3.29
C GLU A 365 -19.52 11.25 -3.03
N MET A 366 -20.27 11.96 -3.87
CA MET A 366 -20.55 13.37 -3.67
C MET A 366 -21.26 13.65 -2.34
N GLU A 367 -22.25 12.84 -1.96
CA GLU A 367 -22.94 12.92 -0.66
C GLU A 367 -21.95 12.74 0.51
N LYS A 368 -21.01 11.79 0.38
CA LYS A 368 -20.01 11.46 1.40
C LYS A 368 -18.90 12.50 1.52
N TRP A 369 -18.42 13.04 0.40
CA TRP A 369 -17.21 13.86 0.34
C TRP A 369 -17.47 15.36 0.20
N GLY A 370 -18.67 15.75 -0.24
CA GLY A 370 -19.04 17.16 -0.45
C GLY A 370 -18.38 17.79 -1.69
N THR A 371 -17.83 16.98 -2.60
CA THR A 371 -17.14 17.45 -3.82
C THR A 371 -18.11 17.42 -5.01
N PRO A 372 -18.24 18.51 -5.79
CA PRO A 372 -19.10 18.53 -6.96
C PRO A 372 -18.58 17.62 -8.08
N ILE A 373 -19.50 16.93 -8.75
CA ILE A 373 -19.20 16.10 -9.93
C ILE A 373 -18.94 16.99 -11.16
N VAL A 374 -19.75 18.03 -11.31
CA VAL A 374 -19.58 19.11 -12.28
C VAL A 374 -19.21 20.39 -11.52
N PRO A 375 -18.03 20.98 -11.72
CA PRO A 375 -17.68 22.25 -11.08
C PRO A 375 -18.65 23.37 -11.48
N ARG A 376 -19.01 24.25 -10.52
CA ARG A 376 -20.04 25.29 -10.73
C ARG A 376 -19.65 26.26 -11.84
N GLU A 377 -18.38 26.61 -11.91
CA GLU A 377 -17.77 27.45 -12.93
C GLU A 377 -17.88 26.87 -14.36
N MET A 378 -18.16 25.57 -14.49
CA MET A 378 -18.34 24.90 -15.79
C MET A 378 -19.81 24.74 -16.19
N TYR A 379 -20.77 25.08 -15.33
CA TYR A 379 -22.19 24.87 -15.59
C TYR A 379 -22.65 25.53 -16.89
N ASP A 380 -22.36 26.82 -17.07
CA ASP A 380 -22.81 27.57 -18.25
C ASP A 380 -22.30 26.93 -19.55
N ARG A 381 -21.04 26.50 -19.56
CA ARG A 381 -20.42 25.90 -20.73
C ARG A 381 -20.96 24.50 -20.99
N ILE A 382 -21.05 23.65 -19.97
CA ILE A 382 -21.52 22.28 -20.10
C ILE A 382 -23.02 22.23 -20.44
N ILE A 383 -23.85 23.04 -19.79
CA ILE A 383 -25.28 23.14 -20.09
C ILE A 383 -25.46 23.67 -21.52
N GLY A 384 -24.68 24.70 -21.91
CA GLY A 384 -24.70 25.22 -23.28
C GLY A 384 -24.34 24.19 -24.34
N GLU A 385 -23.28 23.40 -24.11
CA GLU A 385 -22.86 22.33 -25.03
C GLU A 385 -23.82 21.12 -25.00
N SER A 386 -24.57 20.94 -23.92
CA SER A 386 -25.49 19.79 -23.75
C SER A 386 -26.69 19.79 -24.69
N SER A 387 -27.00 20.91 -25.35
CA SER A 387 -28.12 20.99 -26.32
C SER A 387 -27.96 20.00 -27.47
N GLU A 388 -26.73 19.68 -27.84
CA GLU A 388 -26.40 18.77 -28.94
C GLU A 388 -26.21 17.31 -28.48
N TRP A 389 -26.33 17.03 -27.18
CA TRP A 389 -26.12 15.68 -26.65
C TRP A 389 -27.34 14.80 -26.87
N ASP A 390 -27.15 13.48 -26.81
CA ASP A 390 -28.28 12.56 -26.74
C ASP A 390 -29.09 12.77 -25.44
N GLY A 391 -30.40 12.50 -25.52
CA GLY A 391 -31.31 12.72 -24.38
C GLY A 391 -30.92 11.91 -23.13
N TYR A 392 -30.24 10.77 -23.28
CA TYR A 392 -29.79 9.97 -22.16
C TYR A 392 -28.68 10.68 -21.36
N ALA A 393 -27.67 11.23 -22.04
CA ALA A 393 -26.61 12.02 -21.44
C ALA A 393 -27.15 13.31 -20.82
N GLN A 394 -28.10 14.00 -21.48
CA GLN A 394 -28.76 15.18 -20.94
C GLN A 394 -29.50 14.90 -19.63
N VAL A 395 -30.25 13.79 -19.56
CA VAL A 395 -30.94 13.37 -18.34
C VAL A 395 -29.96 13.13 -17.19
N TYR A 396 -28.79 12.52 -17.43
CA TYR A 396 -27.79 12.36 -16.38
C TYR A 396 -27.16 13.69 -15.94
N LEU A 397 -26.84 14.59 -16.88
CA LEU A 397 -26.34 15.91 -16.55
C LEU A 397 -27.28 16.62 -15.56
N TRP A 398 -28.58 16.68 -15.88
CA TRP A 398 -29.56 17.35 -15.04
C TRP A 398 -29.81 16.64 -13.71
N LYS A 399 -29.75 15.31 -13.68
CA LYS A 399 -29.79 14.53 -12.44
C LYS A 399 -28.60 14.86 -11.53
N ILE A 400 -27.39 14.89 -12.07
CA ILE A 400 -26.16 15.23 -11.34
C ILE A 400 -26.28 16.64 -10.76
N ILE A 401 -26.67 17.62 -11.58
CA ILE A 401 -26.88 19.01 -11.15
C ILE A 401 -27.95 19.09 -10.05
N GLY A 402 -29.05 18.35 -10.17
CA GLY A 402 -30.10 18.30 -9.15
C GLY A 402 -29.60 17.77 -7.81
N PHE A 403 -28.82 16.70 -7.80
CA PHE A 403 -28.20 16.20 -6.57
C PHE A 403 -27.13 17.16 -6.02
N GLN A 404 -26.37 17.85 -6.87
CA GLN A 404 -25.45 18.91 -6.44
C GLN A 404 -26.19 20.06 -5.77
N LYS A 405 -27.38 20.43 -6.27
CA LYS A 405 -28.24 21.42 -5.60
C LYS A 405 -28.73 20.93 -4.24
N ILE A 406 -29.21 19.69 -4.16
CA ILE A 406 -29.72 19.09 -2.92
C ILE A 406 -28.62 19.01 -1.85
N TYR A 407 -27.44 18.49 -2.21
CA TYR A 407 -26.38 18.16 -1.25
C TYR A 407 -25.37 19.28 -1.01
N LEU A 408 -25.07 20.10 -2.03
CA LEU A 408 -24.05 21.14 -1.98
C LEU A 408 -24.64 22.56 -2.02
N GLY A 409 -25.94 22.70 -2.29
CA GLY A 409 -26.60 24.01 -2.38
C GLY A 409 -26.23 24.81 -3.62
N PHE A 410 -25.78 24.14 -4.69
CA PHE A 410 -25.38 24.81 -5.93
C PHE A 410 -26.61 25.11 -6.78
N ASP A 411 -26.95 26.39 -6.91
CA ASP A 411 -27.95 26.86 -7.85
C ASP A 411 -27.39 26.97 -9.27
N VAL A 412 -28.30 26.83 -10.23
CA VAL A 412 -28.05 27.00 -11.66
C VAL A 412 -28.68 28.31 -12.09
N ASP A 413 -27.89 29.18 -12.68
CA ASP A 413 -28.40 30.41 -13.29
C ASP A 413 -29.24 30.07 -14.53
N THR A 414 -30.20 30.94 -14.87
CA THR A 414 -31.07 30.71 -16.03
C THR A 414 -30.22 30.56 -17.31
N PRO A 415 -30.22 29.38 -17.96
CA PRO A 415 -29.40 29.17 -19.15
C PRO A 415 -29.86 30.08 -20.29
N ARG A 416 -28.93 30.56 -21.09
CA ARG A 416 -29.24 31.46 -22.22
C ARG A 416 -30.02 30.75 -23.34
N ARG A 417 -29.91 29.42 -23.45
CA ARG A 417 -30.55 28.61 -24.49
C ARG A 417 -30.80 27.20 -23.95
N ILE A 418 -32.05 26.74 -24.01
CA ILE A 418 -32.46 25.36 -23.72
C ILE A 418 -33.42 24.96 -24.84
N GLU A 419 -33.08 23.92 -25.60
CA GLU A 419 -33.85 23.56 -26.81
C GLU A 419 -34.49 22.17 -26.72
N SER A 420 -33.88 21.24 -25.98
CA SER A 420 -34.40 19.88 -25.83
C SER A 420 -35.42 19.77 -24.70
N LEU A 421 -36.34 18.80 -24.83
CA LEU A 421 -37.37 18.54 -23.83
C LEU A 421 -36.76 18.03 -22.52
N GLU A 422 -35.73 17.19 -22.61
CA GLU A 422 -34.99 16.65 -21.47
C GLU A 422 -34.30 17.76 -20.67
N ALA A 423 -33.75 18.78 -21.35
CA ALA A 423 -33.10 19.89 -20.68
C ALA A 423 -34.10 20.89 -20.08
N LEU A 424 -35.26 21.08 -20.72
CA LEU A 424 -36.37 21.86 -20.16
C LEU A 424 -36.91 21.20 -18.88
N GLU A 425 -37.22 19.91 -18.94
CA GLU A 425 -37.68 19.13 -17.79
C GLU A 425 -36.64 19.15 -16.66
N GLY A 426 -35.37 18.87 -17.00
CA GLY A 426 -34.27 18.88 -16.05
C GLY A 426 -34.11 20.22 -15.34
N PHE A 427 -34.14 21.33 -16.09
CA PHE A 427 -34.04 22.68 -15.53
C PHE A 427 -35.23 23.01 -14.63
N GLU A 428 -36.46 22.66 -15.01
CA GLU A 428 -37.65 22.88 -14.18
C GLU A 428 -37.58 22.10 -12.87
N ILE A 429 -37.14 20.84 -12.91
CA ILE A 429 -36.91 20.04 -11.71
C ILE A 429 -35.89 20.73 -10.81
N VAL A 430 -34.70 21.04 -11.34
CA VAL A 430 -33.62 21.65 -10.55
C VAL A 430 -34.04 23.00 -9.95
N ARG A 431 -34.78 23.82 -10.69
CA ARG A 431 -35.30 25.11 -10.19
C ARG A 431 -36.21 24.92 -8.98
N ASN A 432 -37.05 23.88 -9.00
CA ASN A 432 -38.05 23.60 -7.97
C ASN A 432 -37.53 22.75 -6.79
N LEU A 433 -36.32 22.19 -6.89
CA LEU A 433 -35.71 21.46 -5.78
C LEU A 433 -35.39 22.42 -4.61
N LEU A 434 -35.80 22.04 -3.40
CA LEU A 434 -35.40 22.72 -2.17
C LEU A 434 -34.03 22.19 -1.70
N SER A 435 -33.13 23.08 -1.32
CA SER A 435 -31.87 22.68 -0.68
C SER A 435 -32.14 22.14 0.72
N ILE A 436 -31.53 21.00 1.05
CA ILE A 436 -31.59 20.48 2.41
C ILE A 436 -30.62 21.32 3.24
N LYS A 437 -31.15 22.21 4.11
CA LYS A 437 -30.33 22.79 5.17
C LYS A 437 -29.81 21.65 6.03
N LYS A 438 -28.50 21.37 5.98
CA LYS A 438 -27.86 20.44 6.93
C LYS A 438 -28.23 20.89 8.34
N LYS A 439 -28.94 20.04 9.09
CA LYS A 439 -29.08 20.23 10.55
C LYS A 439 -27.66 20.26 11.14
N PRO A 440 -27.36 21.23 12.03
CA PRO A 440 -26.03 21.41 12.60
C PRO A 440 -25.53 20.17 13.34
#